data_AF-A0A9Q4EI55-F1
#
_entry.id   AF-A0A9Q4EI55-F1
#
_cell.length_a   1.000
_cell.length_b   1.000
_cell.length_c   1.000
_cell.angle_alpha   90.00
_cell.angle_beta   90.00
_cell.angle_gamma   90.00
#
_symmetry.space_group_name_H-M   'P 1'
#
loop_
_entity.id
_entity.type
_entity.pdbx_description
1 polymer ?
#
loop_
_entity_poly.entity_id
_entity_poly.type
_entity_poly.pdbx_seq_one_letter_code
_entity_poly.pdbx_strand_id
1 'polypeptide(L)'
;MDSIMKSHFENLEAKDKSLQLEAFQNIINATKEKVDWAYEVWDQLIGWLTDPDNHRRARAAQFLAGLAISDPDKRMLHDFPALWEVTRDSKFVTARHSLQAIWKVGLAGPEQKELVLTHIIDRFKNGINEKHYTLIRYDMIVGLKKLYDEDKDEHIREIAMDLIEIEKDSKYRKKYLSVWK
;
A
#
# COMPACT_ATOMS: atom_id res chain seq x y z
N MET A 1 11.38 -8.49 -18.68
CA MET A 1 11.84 -7.18 -18.17
C MET A 1 12.94 -6.64 -19.06
N ASP A 2 12.89 -5.37 -19.45
CA ASP A 2 13.98 -4.76 -20.23
C ASP A 2 15.24 -4.49 -19.38
N SER A 3 16.35 -4.14 -20.04
CA SER A 3 17.63 -3.90 -19.38
C SER A 3 17.64 -2.66 -18.47
N ILE A 4 16.80 -1.65 -18.76
CA ILE A 4 16.72 -0.41 -18.00
C ILE A 4 16.02 -0.70 -16.67
N MET A 5 14.88 -1.38 -16.69
CA MET A 5 14.15 -1.77 -15.50
C MET A 5 14.99 -2.71 -14.62
N LYS A 6 15.70 -3.67 -15.23
CA LYS A 6 16.63 -4.54 -14.49
C LYS A 6 17.71 -3.72 -13.77
N SER A 7 18.32 -2.74 -14.45
CA SER A 7 19.30 -1.83 -13.86
C SER A 7 18.70 -1.02 -12.70
N HIS A 8 17.45 -0.58 -12.79
CA HIS A 8 16.78 0.07 -11.65
C HIS A 8 16.66 -0.87 -10.45
N PHE A 9 16.27 -2.14 -10.64
CA PHE A 9 16.22 -3.10 -9.52
C PHE A 9 17.60 -3.34 -8.89
N GLU A 10 18.65 -3.44 -9.70
CA GLU A 10 20.04 -3.54 -9.20
C GLU A 10 20.46 -2.28 -8.43
N ASN A 11 20.10 -1.09 -8.92
CA ASN A 11 20.42 0.20 -8.31
C ASN A 11 19.70 0.46 -6.99
N LEU A 12 18.66 -0.30 -6.63
CA LEU A 12 18.08 -0.26 -5.29
C LEU A 12 19.10 -0.63 -4.20
N GLU A 13 20.09 -1.46 -4.55
CA GLU A 13 21.14 -1.94 -3.66
C GLU A 13 22.45 -1.12 -3.78
N ALA A 14 22.47 -0.07 -4.62
CA ALA A 14 23.63 0.79 -4.81
C ALA A 14 24.01 1.52 -3.51
N LYS A 15 25.30 1.82 -3.29
CA LYS A 15 25.71 2.63 -2.12
C LYS A 15 25.28 4.10 -2.23
N ASP A 16 25.08 4.58 -3.44
CA ASP A 16 24.68 5.96 -3.73
C ASP A 16 23.17 6.14 -3.51
N LYS A 17 22.79 7.03 -2.59
CA LYS A 17 21.38 7.30 -2.25
C LYS A 17 20.59 7.96 -3.37
N SER A 18 21.25 8.75 -4.22
CA SER A 18 20.62 9.39 -5.38
C SER A 18 20.24 8.33 -6.40
N LEU A 19 21.14 7.38 -6.67
CA LEU A 19 20.85 6.24 -7.56
C LEU A 19 19.72 5.37 -7.00
N GLN A 20 19.73 5.08 -5.70
CA GLN A 20 18.64 4.34 -5.06
C GLN A 20 17.30 5.06 -5.19
N LEU A 21 17.27 6.38 -4.99
CA LEU A 21 16.06 7.18 -5.08
C LEU A 21 15.53 7.24 -6.52
N GLU A 22 16.40 7.45 -7.50
CA GLU A 22 16.06 7.44 -8.91
C GLU A 22 15.48 6.08 -9.32
N ALA A 23 16.17 4.99 -8.97
CA ALA A 23 15.69 3.62 -9.21
C ALA A 23 14.30 3.38 -8.60
N PHE A 24 14.12 3.76 -7.34
CA PHE A 24 12.84 3.64 -6.64
C PHE A 24 11.73 4.40 -7.38
N GLN A 25 11.99 5.64 -7.82
CA GLN A 25 10.99 6.46 -8.50
C GLN A 25 10.62 5.91 -9.89
N ASN A 26 11.59 5.39 -10.63
CA ASN A 26 11.31 4.78 -11.92
C ASN A 26 10.47 3.51 -11.77
N ILE A 27 10.80 2.64 -10.81
CA ILE A 27 10.02 1.42 -10.55
C ILE A 27 8.60 1.77 -10.11
N ILE A 28 8.42 2.62 -9.08
CA ILE A 28 7.08 2.95 -8.57
C ILE A 28 6.21 3.67 -9.61
N ASN A 29 6.81 4.41 -10.54
CA ASN A 29 6.09 5.03 -11.65
C ASN A 29 5.67 3.99 -12.69
N ALA A 30 6.53 3.01 -12.99
CA ALA A 30 6.17 1.93 -13.90
C ALA A 30 5.01 1.09 -13.35
N THR A 31 4.94 0.85 -12.03
CA THR A 31 3.81 0.12 -11.41
C THR A 31 2.49 0.90 -11.37
N LYS A 32 2.39 2.09 -11.99
CA LYS A 32 1.10 2.80 -12.16
C LYS A 32 0.28 2.21 -13.30
N GLU A 33 0.95 1.56 -14.24
CA GLU A 33 0.35 0.90 -15.40
C GLU A 33 0.61 -0.61 -15.33
N LYS A 34 -0.09 -1.36 -16.17
CA LYS A 34 0.18 -2.80 -16.31
C LYS A 34 1.56 -3.02 -16.93
N VAL A 35 2.33 -3.93 -16.33
CA VAL A 35 3.66 -4.33 -16.80
C VAL A 35 3.73 -5.84 -17.03
N ASP A 36 4.59 -6.27 -17.95
CA ASP A 36 4.78 -7.68 -18.30
C ASP A 36 5.76 -8.42 -17.39
N TRP A 37 6.57 -7.68 -16.63
CA TRP A 37 7.66 -8.21 -15.81
C TRP A 37 7.29 -8.45 -14.34
N ALA A 38 6.03 -8.24 -13.93
CA ALA A 38 5.62 -8.34 -12.53
C ALA A 38 6.06 -9.67 -11.87
N TYR A 39 5.91 -10.79 -12.58
CA TYR A 39 6.29 -12.12 -12.09
C TYR A 39 7.79 -12.40 -12.13
N GLU A 40 8.59 -11.63 -12.85
CA GLU A 40 10.06 -11.77 -12.81
C GLU A 40 10.63 -11.30 -11.48
N VAL A 41 9.93 -10.42 -10.76
CA VAL A 41 10.38 -9.85 -9.48
C VAL A 41 9.49 -10.25 -8.30
N TRP A 42 8.29 -10.80 -8.54
CA TRP A 42 7.29 -11.07 -7.51
C TRP A 42 7.84 -11.84 -6.32
N ASP A 43 8.42 -13.02 -6.57
CA ASP A 43 8.89 -13.92 -5.50
C ASP A 43 10.04 -13.29 -4.69
N GLN A 44 10.90 -12.50 -5.35
CA GLN A 44 11.94 -11.72 -4.66
C GLN A 44 11.30 -10.67 -3.74
N LEU A 45 10.29 -9.94 -4.22
CA LEU A 45 9.60 -8.94 -3.41
C LEU A 45 8.86 -9.57 -2.23
N ILE A 46 8.24 -10.74 -2.41
CA ILE A 46 7.64 -11.51 -1.31
C ILE A 46 8.69 -11.86 -0.26
N GLY A 47 9.86 -12.36 -0.68
CA GLY A 47 10.98 -12.62 0.23
C GLY A 47 11.42 -11.35 0.99
N TRP A 48 11.44 -10.20 0.30
CA TRP A 48 11.82 -8.93 0.90
C TRP A 48 10.83 -8.38 1.94
N LEU A 49 9.58 -8.86 2.00
CA LEU A 49 8.62 -8.41 3.03
C LEU A 49 9.09 -8.74 4.46
N THR A 50 10.01 -9.70 4.63
CA THR A 50 10.56 -10.13 5.92
C THR A 50 12.06 -9.88 6.07
N ASP A 51 12.68 -9.15 5.13
CA ASP A 51 14.11 -8.89 5.13
C ASP A 51 14.56 -8.11 6.39
N PRO A 52 15.73 -8.39 6.98
CA PRO A 52 16.27 -7.61 8.09
C PRO A 52 16.36 -6.10 7.80
N ASP A 53 16.63 -5.71 6.55
CA ASP A 53 16.64 -4.33 6.09
C ASP A 53 15.22 -3.77 5.92
N ASN A 54 14.90 -2.76 6.72
CA ASN A 54 13.61 -2.09 6.68
C ASN A 54 13.34 -1.34 5.37
N HIS A 55 14.38 -0.98 4.61
CA HIS A 55 14.24 -0.36 3.29
C HIS A 55 13.74 -1.38 2.26
N ARG A 56 14.25 -2.62 2.28
CA ARG A 56 13.75 -3.70 1.42
C ARG A 56 12.30 -4.03 1.73
N ARG A 57 11.94 -4.16 3.01
CA ARG A 57 10.53 -4.37 3.42
C ARG A 57 9.60 -3.27 2.91
N ALA A 58 9.99 -2.00 3.09
CA ALA A 58 9.20 -0.86 2.63
C ALA A 58 9.07 -0.80 1.10
N ARG A 59 10.14 -1.11 0.37
CA ARG A 59 10.14 -1.12 -1.11
C ARG A 59 9.27 -2.26 -1.64
N ALA A 60 9.46 -3.46 -1.11
CA ALA A 60 8.66 -4.63 -1.45
C ALA A 60 7.17 -4.37 -1.28
N ALA A 61 6.77 -3.83 -0.13
CA ALA A 61 5.37 -3.55 0.12
C ALA A 61 4.78 -2.52 -0.87
N GLN A 62 5.52 -1.45 -1.16
CA GLN A 62 5.05 -0.43 -2.11
C GLN A 62 4.99 -0.92 -3.55
N PHE A 63 5.96 -1.74 -3.97
CA PHE A 63 6.02 -2.30 -5.31
C PHE A 63 4.96 -3.38 -5.51
N LEU A 64 4.83 -4.34 -4.60
CA LEU A 64 3.79 -5.37 -4.66
C LEU A 64 2.39 -4.76 -4.69
N ALA A 65 2.12 -3.75 -3.86
CA ALA A 65 0.83 -3.07 -3.89
C ALA A 65 0.52 -2.44 -5.26
N GLY A 66 1.52 -1.86 -5.93
CA GLY A 66 1.37 -1.32 -7.29
C GLY A 66 1.27 -2.41 -8.36
N LEU A 67 2.08 -3.47 -8.25
CA LEU A 67 2.11 -4.57 -9.21
C LEU A 67 0.86 -5.45 -9.18
N ALA A 68 -0.01 -5.31 -8.20
CA ALA A 68 -1.27 -6.04 -8.13
C ALA A 68 -2.12 -5.90 -9.41
N ILE A 69 -2.09 -4.75 -10.11
CA ILE A 69 -2.80 -4.58 -11.39
C ILE A 69 -2.21 -5.39 -12.54
N SER A 70 -0.98 -5.89 -12.36
CA SER A 70 -0.20 -6.69 -13.31
C SER A 70 -0.16 -8.18 -12.92
N ASP A 71 -1.07 -8.63 -12.07
CA ASP A 71 -1.16 -10.00 -11.52
C ASP A 71 -2.39 -10.75 -12.09
N PRO A 72 -2.31 -11.26 -13.33
CA PRO A 72 -3.42 -11.97 -13.96
C PRO A 72 -3.82 -13.28 -13.25
N ASP A 73 -2.90 -13.90 -12.51
CA ASP A 73 -3.15 -15.15 -11.77
C ASP A 73 -3.68 -14.90 -10.35
N LYS A 74 -3.84 -13.63 -9.96
CA LYS A 74 -4.35 -13.19 -8.66
C LYS A 74 -3.52 -13.73 -7.48
N ARG A 75 -2.20 -13.86 -7.64
CA ARG A 75 -1.27 -14.22 -6.54
C ARG A 75 -1.43 -13.30 -5.33
N MET A 76 -1.75 -12.03 -5.57
CA MET A 76 -1.99 -11.05 -4.52
C MET A 76 -3.08 -11.51 -3.53
N LEU A 77 -4.10 -12.25 -3.93
CA LEU A 77 -5.12 -12.73 -2.98
C LEU A 77 -4.52 -13.67 -1.92
N HIS A 78 -3.57 -14.51 -2.33
CA HIS A 78 -2.84 -15.41 -1.44
C HIS A 78 -1.76 -14.66 -0.64
N ASP A 79 -1.04 -13.75 -1.28
CA ASP A 79 0.13 -13.08 -0.71
C ASP A 79 -0.20 -11.83 0.11
N PHE A 80 -1.44 -11.33 0.02
CA PHE A 80 -1.89 -10.15 0.73
C PHE A 80 -1.67 -10.20 2.25
N PRO A 81 -1.87 -11.31 2.97
CA PRO A 81 -1.59 -11.35 4.40
C PRO A 81 -0.14 -10.99 4.75
N ALA A 82 0.83 -11.45 3.94
CA ALA A 82 2.24 -11.11 4.13
C ALA A 82 2.48 -9.61 3.85
N LEU A 83 1.88 -9.06 2.80
CA LEU A 83 1.95 -7.63 2.47
C LEU A 83 1.32 -6.76 3.56
N TRP A 84 0.14 -7.16 4.05
CA TRP A 84 -0.62 -6.46 5.07
C TRP A 84 0.11 -6.43 6.41
N GLU A 85 0.87 -7.47 6.75
CA GLU A 85 1.64 -7.50 7.99
C GLU A 85 2.73 -6.41 8.01
N VAL A 86 3.33 -6.07 6.87
CA VAL A 86 4.29 -4.96 6.79
C VAL A 86 3.63 -3.62 7.12
N THR A 87 2.32 -3.47 7.03
CA THR A 87 1.61 -2.25 7.50
C THR A 87 1.60 -2.10 9.03
N ARG A 88 2.13 -3.09 9.76
CA ARG A 88 2.34 -3.12 11.22
C ARG A 88 3.82 -3.24 11.60
N ASP A 89 4.73 -2.97 10.67
CA ASP A 89 6.17 -3.09 10.89
C ASP A 89 6.67 -2.38 12.17
N SER A 90 7.61 -3.02 12.87
CA SER A 90 8.28 -2.46 14.05
C SER A 90 8.94 -1.09 13.78
N LYS A 91 9.38 -0.83 12.54
CA LYS A 91 9.81 0.47 12.06
C LYS A 91 8.60 1.22 11.55
N PHE A 92 8.16 2.22 12.31
CA PHE A 92 6.98 3.02 11.98
C PHE A 92 7.00 3.63 10.56
N VAL A 93 8.18 4.06 10.07
CA VAL A 93 8.31 4.59 8.70
C VAL A 93 8.01 3.53 7.64
N THR A 94 8.45 2.29 7.84
CA THR A 94 8.16 1.15 6.97
C THR A 94 6.67 0.83 7.02
N ALA A 95 6.11 0.70 8.23
CA ALA A 95 4.67 0.46 8.42
C ALA A 95 3.80 1.48 7.69
N ARG A 96 4.18 2.76 7.82
CA ARG A 96 3.46 3.86 7.22
C ARG A 96 3.55 3.87 5.69
N HIS A 97 4.73 3.69 5.11
CA HIS A 97 4.88 3.63 3.65
C HIS A 97 4.08 2.47 3.05
N SER A 98 4.10 1.31 3.70
CA SER A 98 3.32 0.14 3.28
C SER A 98 1.81 0.43 3.35
N LEU A 99 1.33 0.99 4.47
CA LEU A 99 -0.09 1.34 4.63
C LEU A 99 -0.56 2.36 3.59
N GLN A 100 0.27 3.37 3.28
CA GLN A 100 -0.08 4.40 2.30
C GLN A 100 -0.12 3.90 0.84
N ALA A 101 0.47 2.73 0.57
CA ALA A 101 0.45 2.10 -0.74
C ALA A 101 -0.65 1.04 -0.89
N ILE A 102 -1.15 0.46 0.21
CA ILE A 102 -2.00 -0.73 0.18
C ILE A 102 -3.26 -0.59 -0.66
N TRP A 103 -3.82 0.62 -0.76
CA TRP A 103 -5.04 0.89 -1.53
C TRP A 103 -4.89 0.51 -3.01
N LYS A 104 -3.67 0.54 -3.56
CA LYS A 104 -3.38 0.15 -4.95
C LYS A 104 -3.74 -1.31 -5.25
N VAL A 105 -3.69 -2.19 -4.24
CA VAL A 105 -4.13 -3.59 -4.39
C VAL A 105 -5.61 -3.65 -4.82
N GLY A 106 -6.44 -2.73 -4.31
CA GLY A 106 -7.85 -2.68 -4.66
C GLY A 106 -8.15 -2.34 -6.11
N LEU A 107 -7.16 -1.82 -6.87
CA LEU A 107 -7.30 -1.54 -8.30
C LEU A 107 -7.19 -2.79 -9.17
N ALA A 108 -6.72 -3.91 -8.62
CA ALA A 108 -6.49 -5.14 -9.37
C ALA A 108 -7.79 -5.88 -9.75
N GLY A 109 -8.89 -5.63 -9.04
CA GLY A 109 -10.16 -6.29 -9.27
C GLY A 109 -11.07 -6.30 -8.04
N PRO A 110 -12.31 -6.80 -8.19
CA PRO A 110 -13.31 -6.77 -7.12
C PRO A 110 -12.92 -7.58 -5.88
N GLU A 111 -12.27 -8.74 -6.06
CA GLU A 111 -11.82 -9.57 -4.92
C GLU A 111 -10.71 -8.89 -4.12
N GLN A 112 -9.75 -8.25 -4.79
CA GLN A 112 -8.68 -7.50 -4.16
C GLN A 112 -9.19 -6.22 -3.50
N LYS A 113 -10.19 -5.56 -4.11
CA LYS A 113 -10.87 -4.41 -3.51
C LYS A 113 -11.53 -4.81 -2.19
N GLU A 114 -12.36 -5.86 -2.22
CA GLU A 114 -13.04 -6.35 -1.02
C GLU A 114 -12.04 -6.73 0.09
N LEU A 115 -10.94 -7.37 -0.30
CA LEU A 115 -9.86 -7.73 0.61
C LEU A 115 -9.25 -6.50 1.30
N VAL A 116 -8.93 -5.44 0.55
CA VAL A 116 -8.40 -4.19 1.11
C VAL A 116 -9.42 -3.50 2.01
N LEU A 117 -10.68 -3.39 1.56
CA LEU A 117 -11.74 -2.73 2.33
C LEU A 117 -12.00 -3.45 3.66
N THR A 118 -12.12 -4.77 3.65
CA THR A 118 -12.32 -5.59 4.85
C THR A 118 -11.22 -5.35 5.88
N HIS A 119 -9.95 -5.38 5.45
CA HIS A 119 -8.81 -5.20 6.35
C HIS A 119 -8.68 -3.76 6.89
N ILE A 120 -8.99 -2.76 6.06
CA ILE A 120 -9.03 -1.35 6.49
C ILE A 120 -10.14 -1.16 7.53
N ILE A 121 -11.36 -1.67 7.26
CA ILE A 121 -12.51 -1.52 8.16
C ILE A 121 -12.22 -2.15 9.52
N ASP A 122 -11.72 -3.39 9.52
CA ASP A 122 -11.37 -4.11 10.75
C ASP A 122 -10.34 -3.34 11.57
N ARG A 123 -9.18 -3.01 10.97
CA ARG A 123 -8.09 -2.34 11.68
C ARG A 123 -8.50 -0.92 12.11
N PHE A 124 -9.30 -0.20 11.33
CA PHE A 124 -9.79 1.11 11.73
C PHE A 124 -10.66 1.01 13.00
N LYS A 125 -11.58 0.04 13.05
CA LYS A 125 -12.49 -0.17 14.19
C LYS A 125 -11.77 -0.71 15.42
N ASN A 126 -10.88 -1.69 15.23
CA ASN A 126 -10.30 -2.47 16.31
C ASN A 126 -8.87 -2.04 16.72
N GLY A 127 -8.19 -1.22 15.92
CA GLY A 127 -6.80 -0.79 16.12
C GLY A 127 -6.59 0.42 17.03
N ILE A 128 -7.57 0.80 17.87
CA ILE A 128 -7.47 2.02 18.70
C ILE A 128 -6.32 1.99 19.73
N ASN A 129 -5.88 0.80 20.12
CA ASN A 129 -4.77 0.63 21.06
C ASN A 129 -3.39 0.67 20.38
N GLU A 130 -3.33 0.79 19.06
CA GLU A 130 -2.07 0.88 18.34
C GLU A 130 -1.35 2.19 18.65
N LYS A 131 -0.02 2.11 18.75
CA LYS A 131 0.81 3.32 18.79
C LYS A 131 0.54 4.14 17.53
N HIS A 132 0.23 5.42 17.68
CA HIS A 132 -0.14 6.31 16.58
C HIS A 132 -1.46 5.95 15.86
N TYR A 133 -2.41 5.28 16.52
CA TYR A 133 -3.68 4.86 15.89
C TYR A 133 -4.41 5.99 15.13
N THR A 134 -4.38 7.23 15.63
CA THR A 134 -5.04 8.37 14.95
C THR A 134 -4.41 8.73 13.61
N LEU A 135 -3.09 8.52 13.46
CA LEU A 135 -2.36 8.71 12.22
C LEU A 135 -2.55 7.52 11.28
N ILE A 136 -2.58 6.30 11.81
CA ILE A 136 -2.89 5.08 11.05
C ILE A 136 -4.29 5.19 10.43
N ARG A 137 -5.30 5.56 11.24
CA ARG A 137 -6.66 5.86 10.76
C ARG A 137 -6.67 6.94 9.69
N TYR A 138 -5.90 8.01 9.86
CA TYR A 138 -5.78 9.05 8.84
C TYR A 138 -5.25 8.49 7.50
N ASP A 139 -4.16 7.72 7.55
CA ASP A 139 -3.55 7.14 6.36
C ASP A 139 -4.51 6.13 5.66
N MET A 140 -5.34 5.39 6.42
CA MET A 140 -6.42 4.56 5.86
C MET A 140 -7.48 5.37 5.13
N ILE A 141 -7.97 6.47 5.73
CA ILE A 141 -8.96 7.36 5.08
C ILE A 141 -8.39 7.97 3.80
N VAL A 142 -7.11 8.34 3.80
CA VAL A 142 -6.40 8.78 2.58
C VAL A 142 -6.32 7.66 1.54
N GLY A 143 -6.04 6.43 1.96
CA GLY A 143 -6.07 5.25 1.08
C GLY A 143 -7.44 5.03 0.42
N LEU A 144 -8.52 5.09 1.20
CA LEU A 144 -9.88 4.98 0.69
C LEU A 144 -10.21 6.09 -0.32
N LYS A 145 -9.81 7.34 -0.04
CA LYS A 145 -10.01 8.46 -0.97
C LYS A 145 -9.29 8.24 -2.29
N LYS A 146 -8.04 7.79 -2.25
CA LYS A 146 -7.26 7.51 -3.47
C LYS A 146 -7.89 6.38 -4.29
N LEU A 147 -8.34 5.31 -3.64
CA LEU A 147 -9.04 4.22 -4.33
C LEU A 147 -10.34 4.70 -4.98
N TYR A 148 -11.14 5.48 -4.25
CA TYR A 148 -12.33 6.15 -4.80
C TYR A 148 -11.98 7.07 -5.96
N ASP A 149 -10.85 7.78 -5.92
CA ASP A 149 -10.48 8.71 -6.98
C ASP A 149 -10.20 8.04 -8.32
N GLU A 150 -9.69 6.81 -8.30
CA GLU A 150 -9.44 6.00 -9.50
C GLU A 150 -10.71 5.27 -9.98
N ASP A 151 -11.49 4.71 -9.06
CA ASP A 151 -12.58 3.78 -9.40
C ASP A 151 -13.99 4.41 -9.37
N LYS A 152 -14.14 5.54 -8.68
CA LYS A 152 -15.43 6.27 -8.49
C LYS A 152 -16.57 5.41 -7.91
N ASP A 153 -16.22 4.34 -7.20
CA ASP A 153 -17.17 3.47 -6.52
C ASP A 153 -17.70 4.14 -5.24
N GLU A 154 -18.95 4.59 -5.25
CA GLU A 154 -19.58 5.27 -4.10
C GLU A 154 -19.62 4.41 -2.84
N HIS A 155 -19.55 3.07 -2.94
CA HIS A 155 -19.48 2.22 -1.76
C HIS A 155 -18.22 2.49 -0.91
N ILE A 156 -17.10 2.84 -1.56
CA ILE A 156 -15.86 3.22 -0.88
C ILE A 156 -16.06 4.51 -0.08
N ARG A 157 -16.79 5.46 -0.66
CA ARG A 157 -17.12 6.73 0.00
C ARG A 157 -18.03 6.50 1.20
N GLU A 158 -19.06 5.66 1.06
CA GLU A 158 -19.95 5.27 2.17
C GLU A 158 -19.15 4.67 3.33
N ILE A 159 -18.29 3.68 3.06
CA ILE A 159 -17.39 3.09 4.06
C ILE A 159 -16.55 4.16 4.73
N ALA A 160 -15.96 5.08 3.97
CA ALA A 160 -15.12 6.13 4.53
C ALA A 160 -15.93 7.07 5.45
N MET A 161 -17.15 7.44 5.08
CA MET A 161 -18.01 8.28 5.92
C MET A 161 -18.39 7.56 7.21
N ASP A 162 -18.80 6.29 7.14
CA ASP A 162 -19.12 5.46 8.31
C ASP A 162 -17.94 5.35 9.28
N LEU A 163 -16.73 5.11 8.75
CA LEU A 163 -15.51 5.03 9.55
C LEU A 163 -15.14 6.39 10.17
N ILE A 164 -15.41 7.50 9.48
CA ILE A 164 -15.19 8.83 10.03
C ILE A 164 -16.16 9.13 11.17
N GLU A 165 -17.42 8.73 11.05
CA GLU A 165 -18.46 8.99 12.05
C GLU A 165 -18.20 8.32 13.39
N ILE A 166 -17.57 7.14 13.41
CA ILE A 166 -17.22 6.43 14.65
C ILE A 166 -16.08 7.11 15.44
N GLU A 167 -15.36 8.08 14.86
CA GLU A 167 -14.32 8.83 15.57
C GLU A 167 -14.94 9.79 16.59
N LYS A 168 -14.71 9.49 17.87
CA LYS A 168 -15.28 10.26 19.00
C LYS A 168 -14.56 11.58 19.22
N ASP A 169 -13.26 11.66 18.90
CA ASP A 169 -12.51 12.90 19.03
C ASP A 169 -12.84 13.83 17.85
N SER A 170 -13.55 14.92 18.16
CA SER A 170 -13.98 15.92 17.18
C SER A 170 -12.84 16.53 16.35
N LYS A 171 -11.62 16.61 16.89
CA LYS A 171 -10.43 17.12 16.17
C LYS A 171 -10.03 16.14 15.07
N TYR A 172 -9.92 14.85 15.40
CA TYR A 172 -9.52 13.82 14.45
C TYR A 172 -10.63 13.54 13.42
N ARG A 173 -11.90 13.52 13.84
CA ARG A 173 -13.03 13.42 12.91
C ARG A 173 -13.01 14.53 11.85
N LYS A 174 -12.80 15.80 12.26
CA LYS A 174 -12.65 16.93 11.33
C LYS A 174 -11.47 16.76 10.38
N LYS A 175 -10.34 16.24 10.87
CA LYS A 175 -9.15 15.95 10.06
C LYS A 175 -9.41 14.83 9.04
N TYR A 176 -10.19 13.82 9.39
CA TYR A 176 -10.53 12.74 8.46
C TYR A 176 -11.51 13.24 7.38
N LEU A 177 -12.51 14.03 7.77
CA LEU A 177 -13.43 14.68 6.83
C LEU A 177 -12.72 15.56 5.80
N SER A 178 -11.64 16.25 6.18
CA SER A 178 -10.92 17.13 5.23
C SER A 178 -10.23 16.39 4.09
N VAL A 179 -10.09 15.07 4.17
CA VAL A 179 -9.57 14.24 3.06
C VAL A 179 -10.61 14.13 1.92
N TRP A 180 -11.89 14.28 2.25
CA TRP A 180 -13.03 14.09 1.33
C TRP A 180 -13.71 15.41 0.92
N LYS A 181 -13.11 16.55 1.29
CA LYS A 181 -13.51 17.87 0.81
C LYS A 181 -12.78 18.20 -0.48
#